data_AF-A0A379TE16-F1
#
_entry.id   AF-A0A379TE16-F1
#
_cell.length_a   1.000
_cell.length_b   1.000
_cell.length_c   1.000
_cell.angle_alpha   90.00
_cell.angle_beta   90.00
_cell.angle_gamma   90.00
#
_symmetry.space_group_name_H-M   'P 1'
#
loop_
_entity.id
_entity.type
_entity.pdbx_description
1 polymer ?
#
loop_
_entity_poly.entity_id
_entity_poly.type
_entity_poly.pdbx_seq_one_letter_code
_entity_poly.pdbx_strand_id
1 'polypeptide(L)'
;MLPILTGNVGIHGGNSGARESTYTITIERLPVLENPVKTAISCFSWTDAIARGPEMTALRDGVRGKDKLDVPIKFLWNYAGNTLINQHSDINKTHEILQDEAKCEMIVVIDNFMTSSAKYADILLPDLMTVEQEDIIPNDYAGNMGYLIFIQPATTPKFERKPIYWVLSEIARRLGDDVYQRFTEGRTQAQWLQYLYAKMQARDPALPAYDELKKNGHL
;
A
#
# COMPACT_ATOMS: atom_id res chain seq x y z
N MET A 1 -14.52 -20.58 4.11
CA MET A 1 -15.81 -21.10 4.65
C MET A 1 -16.13 -22.52 4.20
N LEU A 2 -15.84 -22.94 2.96
CA LEU A 2 -16.14 -24.30 2.51
C LEU A 2 -15.59 -25.42 3.41
N PRO A 3 -14.34 -25.39 3.92
CA PRO A 3 -13.84 -26.42 4.84
C PRO A 3 -14.61 -26.50 6.17
N ILE A 4 -15.12 -25.36 6.65
CA ILE A 4 -15.96 -25.29 7.87
C ILE A 4 -17.34 -25.89 7.57
N LEU A 5 -17.96 -25.48 6.45
CA LEU A 5 -19.28 -25.96 6.02
C LEU A 5 -19.30 -27.47 5.71
N THR A 6 -18.16 -28.03 5.34
CA THR A 6 -18.03 -29.45 4.96
C THR A 6 -17.45 -30.31 6.08
N GLY A 7 -17.20 -29.76 7.28
CA GLY A 7 -16.65 -30.50 8.42
C GLY A 7 -15.20 -30.98 8.20
N ASN A 8 -14.48 -30.37 7.27
CA ASN A 8 -13.11 -30.75 6.89
C ASN A 8 -12.03 -30.12 7.78
N VAL A 9 -12.39 -29.44 8.88
CA VAL A 9 -11.40 -28.89 9.83
C VAL A 9 -11.03 -29.96 10.86
N GLY A 10 -9.74 -30.30 10.95
CA GLY A 10 -9.23 -31.23 11.96
C GLY A 10 -9.23 -32.71 11.56
N ILE A 11 -9.68 -33.04 10.34
CA ILE A 11 -9.53 -34.39 9.77
C ILE A 11 -8.19 -34.52 9.04
N HIS A 12 -7.71 -35.75 8.83
CA HIS A 12 -6.45 -35.97 8.10
C HIS A 12 -6.53 -35.42 6.67
N GLY A 13 -5.63 -34.51 6.31
CA GLY A 13 -5.62 -33.81 5.02
C GLY A 13 -6.58 -32.60 4.94
N GLY A 14 -7.33 -32.31 6.01
CA GLY A 14 -8.24 -31.18 6.10
C GLY A 14 -7.68 -30.03 6.96
N ASN A 15 -7.78 -28.79 6.46
CA ASN A 15 -7.35 -27.57 7.14
C ASN A 15 -8.44 -26.48 6.99
N SER A 16 -8.59 -25.62 7.99
CA SER A 16 -9.30 -24.34 7.92
C SER A 16 -8.87 -23.38 6.78
N GLY A 17 -7.71 -23.62 6.16
CA GLY A 17 -7.02 -22.73 5.22
C GLY A 17 -6.13 -21.70 5.91
N ALA A 18 -6.11 -21.66 7.25
CA ALA A 18 -5.19 -20.83 8.01
C ALA A 18 -3.77 -21.43 7.98
N ARG A 19 -2.78 -20.56 7.99
CA ARG A 19 -1.37 -20.89 8.21
C ARG A 19 -1.03 -20.62 9.69
N GLU A 20 -0.07 -21.37 10.23
CA GLU A 20 0.56 -21.05 11.50
C GLU A 20 1.04 -19.59 11.54
N SER A 21 1.01 -18.97 12.72
CA SER A 21 1.56 -17.63 12.89
C SER A 21 3.08 -17.67 12.73
N THR A 22 3.67 -16.52 12.34
CA THR A 22 5.12 -16.35 12.18
C THR A 22 5.68 -15.60 13.38
N TYR A 23 6.95 -15.83 13.69
CA TYR A 23 7.66 -14.95 14.62
C TYR A 23 8.03 -13.66 13.88
N THR A 24 7.70 -12.52 14.47
CA THR A 24 7.99 -11.21 13.89
C THR A 24 8.51 -10.25 14.95
N ILE A 25 9.45 -9.38 14.58
CA ILE A 25 9.81 -8.22 15.39
C ILE A 25 8.88 -7.07 15.01
N THR A 26 8.27 -6.44 16.01
CA THR A 26 7.38 -5.30 15.78
C THR A 26 8.21 -4.07 15.38
N ILE A 27 7.91 -3.51 14.21
CA ILE A 27 8.50 -2.24 13.77
C ILE A 27 7.59 -1.05 14.09
N GLU A 28 8.19 0.11 14.34
CA GLU A 28 7.45 1.37 14.31
C GLU A 28 7.26 1.80 12.85
N ARG A 29 6.01 2.10 12.49
CA ARG A 29 5.66 2.53 11.13
C ARG A 29 5.42 4.03 11.08
N LEU A 30 5.47 4.61 9.88
CA LEU A 30 5.01 5.97 9.66
C LEU A 30 3.60 6.18 10.24
N PRO A 31 3.31 7.34 10.85
CA PRO A 31 1.99 7.62 11.39
C PRO A 31 0.95 7.59 10.27
N VAL A 32 -0.16 6.89 10.53
CA VAL A 32 -1.30 6.84 9.60
C VAL A 32 -2.30 7.91 10.03
N LEU A 33 -2.64 8.81 9.11
CA LEU A 33 -3.64 9.84 9.34
C LEU A 33 -5.04 9.22 9.42
N GLU A 34 -5.93 9.85 10.17
CA GLU A 34 -7.34 9.45 10.16
C GLU A 34 -7.98 9.88 8.83
N ASN A 35 -8.54 8.92 8.09
CA ASN A 35 -9.33 9.22 6.91
C ASN A 35 -10.70 9.79 7.35
N PRO A 36 -11.02 11.05 7.00
CA PRO A 36 -12.31 11.65 7.34
C PRO A 36 -13.47 11.01 6.56
N VAL A 37 -13.19 10.39 5.39
CA VAL A 37 -14.19 9.69 4.59
C VAL A 37 -14.42 8.31 5.19
N LYS A 38 -15.60 8.13 5.81
CA LYS A 38 -16.03 6.84 6.38
C LYS A 38 -16.82 5.97 5.42
N THR A 39 -17.24 6.53 4.29
CA THR A 39 -17.85 5.76 3.20
C THR A 39 -16.82 4.77 2.66
N ALA A 40 -17.21 3.50 2.54
CA ALA A 40 -16.36 2.48 1.94
C ALA A 40 -17.17 1.54 1.03
N ILE A 41 -16.48 0.97 0.05
CA ILE A 41 -16.96 -0.10 -0.82
C ILE A 41 -15.97 -1.26 -0.76
N SER A 42 -16.37 -2.42 -1.30
CA SER A 42 -15.42 -3.50 -1.53
C SER A 42 -14.31 -3.03 -2.48
N CYS A 43 -13.05 -3.40 -2.20
CA CYS A 43 -11.94 -3.17 -3.13
C CYS A 43 -12.12 -3.91 -4.46
N PHE A 44 -13.15 -4.76 -4.59
CA PHE A 44 -13.48 -5.49 -5.81
C PHE A 44 -14.70 -4.91 -6.55
N SER A 45 -15.34 -3.87 -6.02
CA SER A 45 -16.51 -3.24 -6.65
C SER A 45 -16.20 -1.84 -7.21
N TRP A 46 -14.92 -1.48 -7.36
CA TRP A 46 -14.53 -0.16 -7.85
C TRP A 46 -14.93 0.06 -9.31
N THR A 47 -14.92 -1.00 -10.15
CA THR A 47 -15.38 -0.93 -11.55
C THR A 47 -16.86 -0.59 -11.64
N ASP A 48 -17.67 -1.19 -10.78
CA ASP A 48 -19.10 -0.85 -10.65
C ASP A 48 -19.31 0.54 -10.07
N ALA A 49 -18.45 0.98 -9.13
CA ALA A 49 -18.52 2.33 -8.58
C ALA A 49 -18.18 3.42 -9.61
N ILE A 50 -17.34 3.11 -10.60
CA ILE A 50 -17.12 3.97 -11.77
C ILE A 50 -18.36 3.95 -12.68
N ALA A 51 -18.84 2.76 -13.05
CA ALA A 51 -19.88 2.62 -14.08
C ALA A 51 -21.29 3.05 -13.62
N ARG A 52 -21.65 2.76 -12.36
CA ARG A 52 -23.01 2.90 -11.82
C ARG A 52 -23.04 3.31 -10.36
N GLY A 53 -22.03 4.06 -9.90
CA GLY A 53 -21.89 4.45 -8.48
C GLY A 53 -23.19 4.87 -7.80
N PRO A 54 -23.98 5.84 -8.35
CA PRO A 54 -25.23 6.30 -7.74
C PRO A 54 -26.32 5.23 -7.52
N GLU A 55 -26.22 4.08 -8.20
CA GLU A 55 -27.10 2.93 -8.04
C GLU A 55 -26.63 1.95 -6.96
N MET A 56 -25.37 2.06 -6.51
CA MET A 56 -24.79 1.17 -5.52
C MET A 56 -25.30 1.50 -4.11
N THR A 57 -25.88 0.51 -3.43
CA THR A 57 -26.52 0.68 -2.11
C THR A 57 -25.86 -0.16 -1.02
N ALA A 58 -26.15 0.16 0.24
CA ALA A 58 -25.68 -0.61 1.39
C ALA A 58 -26.18 -2.07 1.36
N LEU A 59 -27.44 -2.28 0.98
CA LEU A 59 -28.08 -3.60 1.00
C LEU A 59 -27.66 -4.48 -0.19
N ARG A 60 -27.55 -3.90 -1.39
CA ARG A 60 -27.25 -4.67 -2.61
C ARG A 60 -25.76 -4.83 -2.87
N ASP A 61 -24.97 -3.79 -2.62
CA ASP A 61 -23.57 -3.70 -3.05
C ASP A 61 -22.59 -3.62 -1.88
N GLY A 62 -23.10 -3.60 -0.64
CA GLY A 62 -22.27 -3.57 0.57
C GLY A 62 -21.59 -2.24 0.83
N VAL A 63 -22.16 -1.12 0.33
CA VAL A 63 -21.70 0.23 0.70
C VAL A 63 -21.77 0.38 2.22
N ARG A 64 -20.68 0.84 2.83
CA ARG A 64 -20.59 1.11 4.28
C ARG A 64 -20.50 2.60 4.54
N GLY A 65 -21.01 3.04 5.68
CA GLY A 65 -20.96 4.44 6.13
C GLY A 65 -22.06 5.35 5.54
N LYS A 66 -22.89 4.84 4.62
CA LYS A 66 -24.09 5.50 4.09
C LYS A 66 -24.98 4.51 3.34
N ASP A 67 -26.20 4.92 3.00
CA ASP A 67 -27.19 4.06 2.33
C ASP A 67 -26.88 3.77 0.86
N LYS A 68 -26.19 4.67 0.16
CA LYS A 68 -25.78 4.53 -1.25
C LYS A 68 -24.64 5.47 -1.63
N LEU A 69 -23.93 5.25 -2.73
CA LEU A 69 -23.02 6.26 -3.28
C LEU A 69 -23.80 7.43 -3.92
N ASP A 70 -23.26 8.63 -3.81
CA ASP A 70 -23.89 9.85 -4.34
C ASP A 70 -23.41 10.16 -5.76
N VAL A 71 -22.15 9.81 -6.03
CA VAL A 71 -21.45 10.05 -7.29
C VAL A 71 -20.61 8.82 -7.65
N PRO A 72 -20.32 8.59 -8.94
CA PRO A 72 -19.36 7.56 -9.35
C PRO A 72 -17.92 7.94 -8.96
N ILE A 73 -17.03 6.95 -8.94
CA ILE A 73 -15.59 7.19 -8.88
C ILE A 73 -15.14 7.77 -10.22
N LYS A 74 -14.46 8.91 -10.18
CA LYS A 74 -13.88 9.59 -11.36
C LYS A 74 -12.36 9.67 -11.35
N PHE A 75 -11.75 9.41 -10.20
CA PHE A 75 -10.31 9.51 -10.00
C PHE A 75 -9.79 8.23 -9.35
N LEU A 76 -8.76 7.63 -9.93
CA LEU A 76 -8.05 6.48 -9.39
C LEU A 76 -6.60 6.84 -9.04
N TRP A 77 -6.21 6.52 -7.81
CA TRP A 77 -4.82 6.58 -7.36
C TRP A 77 -4.32 5.15 -7.12
N ASN A 78 -3.47 4.65 -8.01
CA ASN A 78 -2.95 3.28 -7.94
C ASN A 78 -1.44 3.29 -7.65
N TYR A 79 -1.07 2.98 -6.41
CA TYR A 79 0.34 2.86 -5.99
C TYR A 79 0.73 1.39 -5.83
N ALA A 80 1.82 0.99 -6.49
CA ALA A 80 2.45 -0.34 -6.36
C ALA A 80 1.45 -1.51 -6.47
N GLY A 81 0.42 -1.34 -7.30
CA GLY A 81 -0.72 -2.26 -7.38
C GLY A 81 -1.03 -2.65 -8.82
N ASN A 82 -1.42 -3.90 -9.02
CA ASN A 82 -1.96 -4.35 -10.32
C ASN A 82 -3.46 -4.71 -10.28
N THR A 83 -4.15 -4.19 -9.27
CA THR A 83 -5.60 -4.35 -9.07
C THR A 83 -6.44 -3.69 -10.17
N LEU A 84 -5.88 -2.81 -11.00
CA LEU A 84 -6.62 -2.21 -12.11
C LEU A 84 -6.94 -3.21 -13.22
N ILE A 85 -6.11 -4.25 -13.42
CA ILE A 85 -6.33 -5.17 -14.53
C ILE A 85 -6.02 -6.64 -14.18
N ASN A 86 -4.77 -7.01 -13.92
CA ASN A 86 -4.38 -8.44 -13.85
C ASN A 86 -4.66 -9.09 -12.48
N GLN A 87 -4.99 -8.30 -11.46
CA GLN A 87 -5.46 -8.74 -10.14
C GLN A 87 -6.94 -8.43 -9.91
N HIS A 88 -7.69 -8.14 -10.99
CA HIS A 88 -9.14 -7.99 -10.97
C HIS A 88 -9.82 -9.08 -11.80
N SER A 89 -11.09 -9.35 -11.52
CA SER A 89 -11.89 -10.23 -12.39
C SER A 89 -12.34 -9.50 -13.64
N ASP A 90 -12.59 -10.25 -14.70
CA ASP A 90 -13.18 -9.74 -15.95
C ASP A 90 -12.38 -8.56 -16.53
N ILE A 91 -11.21 -8.90 -17.05
CA ILE A 91 -10.27 -7.94 -17.64
C ILE A 91 -10.87 -7.20 -18.84
N ASN A 92 -11.80 -7.81 -19.58
CA ASN A 92 -12.39 -7.20 -20.77
C ASN A 92 -13.36 -6.09 -20.38
N LYS A 93 -14.30 -6.36 -19.45
CA LYS A 93 -15.17 -5.31 -18.89
C LYS A 93 -14.34 -4.18 -18.27
N THR A 94 -13.29 -4.54 -17.54
CA THR A 94 -12.44 -3.57 -16.86
C THR A 94 -11.67 -2.70 -17.86
N HIS A 95 -11.14 -3.31 -18.92
CA HIS A 95 -10.51 -2.58 -20.03
C HIS A 95 -11.47 -1.57 -20.65
N GLU A 96 -12.70 -1.99 -21.00
CA GLU A 96 -13.72 -1.08 -21.55
C GLU A 96 -14.05 0.10 -20.62
N ILE A 97 -14.10 -0.13 -19.30
CA ILE A 97 -14.35 0.93 -18.32
C ILE A 97 -13.17 1.89 -18.24
N LEU A 98 -11.94 1.39 -18.22
CA LEU A 98 -10.73 2.20 -18.06
C LEU A 98 -10.31 2.92 -19.34
N GLN A 99 -10.79 2.53 -20.52
CA GLN A 99 -10.58 3.25 -21.79
C GLN A 99 -11.58 4.39 -22.01
N ASP A 100 -12.63 4.47 -21.19
CA ASP A 100 -13.68 5.47 -21.30
C ASP A 100 -13.39 6.64 -20.35
N GLU A 101 -12.74 7.68 -20.86
CA GLU A 101 -12.37 8.90 -20.11
C GLU A 101 -13.59 9.62 -19.51
N ALA A 102 -14.78 9.44 -20.08
CA ALA A 102 -16.01 10.00 -19.51
C ALA A 102 -16.47 9.22 -18.27
N LYS A 103 -16.07 7.95 -18.13
CA LYS A 103 -16.33 7.14 -16.94
C LYS A 103 -15.29 7.37 -15.86
N CYS A 104 -14.01 7.22 -16.16
CA CYS A 104 -12.90 7.47 -15.24
C CYS A 104 -12.00 8.56 -15.81
N GLU A 105 -12.05 9.75 -15.19
CA GLU A 105 -11.50 10.99 -15.75
C GLU A 105 -9.99 11.17 -15.47
N MET A 106 -9.46 10.46 -14.47
CA MET A 106 -8.05 10.55 -14.11
C MET A 106 -7.55 9.28 -13.42
N ILE A 107 -6.46 8.73 -13.92
CA ILE A 107 -5.77 7.56 -13.40
C ILE A 107 -4.31 7.94 -13.15
N VAL A 108 -3.95 8.09 -11.88
CA VAL A 108 -2.56 8.25 -11.45
C VAL A 108 -2.00 6.88 -11.06
N VAL A 109 -0.91 6.48 -11.69
CA VAL A 109 -0.18 5.27 -11.33
C VAL A 109 1.22 5.63 -10.84
N ILE A 110 1.60 5.03 -9.71
CA ILE A 110 2.96 5.11 -9.19
C ILE A 110 3.52 3.69 -9.10
N ASP A 111 4.57 3.40 -9.86
CA ASP A 111 5.09 2.04 -10.04
C ASP A 111 6.59 2.07 -10.34
N ASN A 112 7.29 0.96 -10.08
CA ASN A 112 8.69 0.80 -10.46
C ASN A 112 8.84 0.39 -11.93
N PHE A 113 7.79 -0.22 -12.51
CA PHE A 113 7.80 -0.77 -13.86
C PHE A 113 6.59 -0.32 -14.68
N MET A 114 6.71 -0.41 -16.00
CA MET A 114 5.57 -0.26 -16.91
C MET A 114 4.69 -1.54 -16.87
N THR A 115 3.99 -1.72 -15.75
CA THR A 115 3.08 -2.84 -15.52
C THR A 115 1.84 -2.76 -16.40
N SER A 116 1.02 -3.82 -16.44
CA SER A 116 -0.24 -3.78 -17.18
C SER A 116 -1.19 -2.70 -16.67
N SER A 117 -1.13 -2.36 -15.38
CA SER A 117 -1.92 -1.26 -14.81
C SER A 117 -1.35 0.11 -15.16
N ALA A 118 -0.01 0.25 -15.18
CA ALA A 118 0.65 1.48 -15.59
C ALA A 118 0.32 1.90 -17.04
N LYS A 119 -0.05 0.96 -17.91
CA LYS A 119 -0.48 1.25 -19.28
C LYS A 119 -1.80 2.01 -19.38
N TYR A 120 -2.60 2.04 -18.31
CA TYR A 120 -3.85 2.82 -18.24
C TYR A 120 -3.65 4.18 -17.55
N ALA A 121 -2.43 4.53 -17.15
CA ALA A 121 -2.18 5.76 -16.43
C ALA A 121 -2.28 6.98 -17.35
N ASP A 122 -3.02 8.00 -16.91
CA ASP A 122 -2.92 9.35 -17.48
C ASP A 122 -1.64 10.03 -16.97
N ILE A 123 -1.29 9.77 -15.70
CA ILE A 123 -0.03 10.21 -15.08
C ILE A 123 0.67 9.00 -14.50
N LEU A 124 1.87 8.71 -15.02
CA LEU A 124 2.76 7.68 -14.51
C LEU A 124 3.96 8.30 -13.80
N LEU A 125 4.10 8.04 -12.49
CA LEU A 125 5.24 8.50 -11.69
C LEU A 125 6.15 7.31 -11.34
N PRO A 126 7.42 7.32 -11.74
CA PRO A 126 8.28 6.16 -11.54
C PRO A 126 8.97 6.18 -10.16
N ASP A 127 8.66 5.18 -9.33
CA ASP A 127 9.18 5.03 -7.96
C ASP A 127 10.52 4.26 -7.94
N LEU A 128 11.23 4.34 -6.82
CA LEU A 128 12.42 3.53 -6.54
C LEU A 128 12.04 2.13 -6.06
N MET A 129 12.80 1.14 -6.52
CA MET A 129 12.72 -0.21 -5.95
C MET A 129 13.32 -0.20 -4.54
N THR A 130 12.92 -1.17 -3.71
CA THR A 130 13.48 -1.34 -2.35
C THR A 130 15.01 -1.44 -2.34
N VAL A 131 15.62 -2.05 -3.38
CA VAL A 131 17.09 -2.19 -3.51
C VAL A 131 17.83 -0.88 -3.82
N GLU A 132 17.13 0.23 -4.00
CA GLU A 132 17.68 1.54 -4.38
C GLU A 132 17.58 2.57 -3.24
N GLN A 133 17.02 2.17 -2.11
CA GLN A 133 16.76 3.06 -0.98
C GLN A 133 17.01 2.37 0.36
N GLU A 134 17.18 3.17 1.40
CA GLU A 134 17.26 2.68 2.77
C GLU A 134 15.86 2.39 3.31
N ASP A 135 15.71 1.29 4.05
CA ASP A 135 14.49 0.97 4.79
C ASP A 135 14.80 0.00 5.95
N ILE A 136 13.91 -0.09 6.94
CA ILE A 136 13.95 -1.09 8.00
C ILE A 136 12.68 -1.92 7.93
N ILE A 137 12.82 -3.21 7.63
CA ILE A 137 11.69 -4.13 7.50
C ILE A 137 11.82 -5.32 8.46
N PRO A 138 10.71 -5.86 8.97
CA PRO A 138 10.71 -7.15 9.64
C PRO A 138 10.79 -8.27 8.61
N ASN A 139 11.25 -9.45 9.03
CA ASN A 139 11.35 -10.66 8.22
C ASN A 139 10.02 -11.31 7.78
N ASP A 140 8.89 -10.66 8.05
CA ASP A 140 7.52 -11.06 7.66
C ASP A 140 7.22 -12.57 7.85
N TYR A 141 6.52 -13.21 6.89
CA TYR A 141 6.05 -14.61 6.96
C TYR A 141 7.12 -15.70 6.75
N ALA A 142 8.40 -15.40 6.99
CA ALA A 142 9.50 -16.20 6.45
C ALA A 142 10.29 -17.06 7.45
N GLY A 143 9.91 -17.16 8.74
CA GLY A 143 10.73 -17.99 9.63
C GLY A 143 10.21 -18.33 11.02
N ASN A 144 10.90 -19.29 11.63
CA ASN A 144 10.71 -19.72 13.02
C ASN A 144 11.40 -18.75 14.03
N MET A 145 11.89 -17.61 13.55
CA MET A 145 12.57 -16.57 14.33
C MET A 145 12.23 -15.22 13.72
N GLY A 146 11.95 -14.21 14.56
CA GLY A 146 11.79 -12.83 14.12
C GLY A 146 13.16 -12.16 14.00
N TYR A 147 13.39 -11.42 12.92
CA TYR A 147 14.60 -10.62 12.72
C TYR A 147 14.26 -9.33 11.97
N LEU A 148 15.10 -8.31 12.15
CA LEU A 148 15.01 -7.04 11.42
C LEU A 148 16.04 -7.03 10.30
N ILE A 149 15.66 -6.46 9.16
CA ILE A 149 16.57 -6.23 8.03
C ILE A 149 16.71 -4.71 7.87
N PHE A 150 17.95 -4.25 7.87
CA PHE A 150 18.29 -2.90 7.43
C PHE A 150 18.67 -2.96 5.96
N ILE A 151 17.77 -2.50 5.10
CA ILE A 151 18.02 -2.41 3.67
C ILE A 151 18.94 -1.21 3.42
N GLN A 152 20.05 -1.45 2.73
CA GLN A 152 20.92 -0.42 2.18
C GLN A 152 20.83 -0.46 0.65
N PRO A 153 20.92 0.69 -0.04
CA PRO A 153 20.91 0.72 -1.49
C PRO A 153 22.03 -0.15 -2.08
N ALA A 154 21.64 -1.21 -2.78
CA ALA A 154 22.58 -2.04 -3.54
C ALA A 154 22.95 -1.39 -4.88
N THR A 155 22.18 -0.40 -5.31
CA THR A 155 22.41 0.38 -6.53
C THR A 155 21.85 1.80 -6.37
N THR A 156 22.24 2.69 -7.26
CA THR A 156 21.77 4.08 -7.25
C THR A 156 20.45 4.23 -8.00
N PRO A 157 19.62 5.24 -7.65
CA PRO A 157 18.50 5.65 -8.47
C PRO A 157 18.94 5.90 -9.93
N LYS A 158 18.28 5.24 -10.88
CA LYS A 158 18.54 5.41 -12.31
C LYS A 158 17.47 6.30 -12.93
N PHE A 159 17.87 7.10 -13.92
CA PHE A 159 17.00 8.00 -14.67
C PHE A 159 16.33 9.04 -13.74
N GLU A 160 15.06 9.38 -14.01
CA GLU A 160 14.32 10.42 -13.30
C GLU A 160 13.53 9.89 -12.09
N ARG A 161 13.75 8.63 -11.70
CA ARG A 161 13.01 7.97 -10.63
C ARG A 161 13.25 8.65 -9.28
N LYS A 162 12.19 8.75 -8.48
CA LYS A 162 12.21 9.39 -7.17
C LYS A 162 11.48 8.50 -6.15
N PRO A 163 11.95 8.43 -4.90
CA PRO A 163 11.26 7.65 -3.89
C PRO A 163 9.87 8.23 -3.62
N ILE A 164 8.90 7.38 -3.31
CA ILE A 164 7.52 7.77 -3.01
C ILE A 164 7.44 8.88 -1.95
N TYR A 165 8.30 8.86 -0.92
CA TYR A 165 8.32 9.91 0.10
C TYR A 165 8.63 11.29 -0.51
N TRP A 166 9.56 11.36 -1.45
CA TRP A 166 9.86 12.59 -2.17
C TRP A 166 8.68 13.04 -3.02
N VAL A 167 8.08 12.11 -3.80
CA VAL A 167 6.92 12.40 -4.66
C VAL A 167 5.76 12.96 -3.84
N LEU A 168 5.41 12.32 -2.71
CA LEU A 168 4.34 12.77 -1.83
C LEU A 168 4.68 14.09 -1.13
N SER A 169 5.94 14.32 -0.77
CA SER A 169 6.41 15.61 -0.24
C SER A 169 6.24 16.74 -1.27
N GLU A 170 6.53 16.48 -2.54
CA GLU A 170 6.38 17.42 -3.64
C GLU A 170 4.91 17.76 -3.95
N ILE A 171 4.04 16.76 -3.86
CA ILE A 171 2.58 16.94 -3.96
C ILE A 171 2.09 17.78 -2.78
N ALA A 172 2.47 17.42 -1.55
CA ALA A 172 2.08 18.15 -0.35
C ALA A 172 2.48 19.63 -0.45
N ARG A 173 3.68 19.93 -0.96
CA ARG A 173 4.13 21.32 -1.19
C ARG A 173 3.32 22.08 -2.21
N ARG A 174 2.82 21.41 -3.25
CA ARG A 174 1.93 22.03 -4.25
C ARG A 174 0.52 22.27 -3.71
N LEU A 175 0.11 21.51 -2.69
CA LEU A 175 -1.16 21.71 -1.99
C LEU A 175 -1.09 22.84 -0.95
N GLY A 176 0.09 23.17 -0.43
CA GLY A 176 0.33 24.30 0.45
C GLY A 176 1.46 24.06 1.46
N ASP A 177 2.03 25.14 1.99
CA ASP A 177 3.12 25.06 2.97
C ASP A 177 2.68 24.37 4.27
N ASP A 178 1.43 24.58 4.71
CA ASP A 178 0.86 23.92 5.88
C ASP A 178 0.72 22.41 5.67
N VAL A 179 0.29 21.98 4.48
CA VAL A 179 0.17 20.57 4.10
C VAL A 179 1.56 19.92 4.04
N TYR A 180 2.54 20.60 3.45
CA TYR A 180 3.93 20.14 3.40
C TYR A 180 4.52 19.93 4.78
N GLN A 181 4.35 20.91 5.68
CA GLN A 181 4.87 20.81 7.05
C GLN A 181 4.18 19.69 7.84
N ARG A 182 2.85 19.53 7.70
CA ARG A 182 2.12 18.43 8.35
C ARG A 182 2.48 17.06 7.80
N PHE A 183 2.77 16.95 6.51
CA PHE A 183 3.16 15.68 5.88
C PHE A 183 4.59 15.28 6.26
N THR A 184 5.54 16.22 6.17
CA THR A 184 6.96 15.91 6.37
C THR A 184 7.38 15.96 7.84
N GLU A 185 6.66 16.73 8.67
CA GLU A 185 7.09 17.11 10.02
C GLU A 185 8.53 17.66 10.07
N GLY A 186 8.98 18.30 8.98
CA GLY A 186 10.34 18.78 8.82
C GLY A 186 11.41 17.68 8.71
N ARG A 187 11.02 16.41 8.53
CA ARG A 187 11.94 15.27 8.39
C ARG A 187 12.12 14.86 6.93
N THR A 188 13.34 14.46 6.58
CA THR A 188 13.64 13.69 5.36
C THR A 188 13.28 12.21 5.57
N GLN A 189 13.24 11.42 4.49
CA GLN A 189 13.01 9.96 4.58
C GLN A 189 14.03 9.27 5.52
N ALA A 190 15.31 9.64 5.43
CA ALA A 190 16.36 9.09 6.30
C ALA A 190 16.16 9.49 7.77
N GLN A 191 15.69 10.72 8.04
CA GLN A 191 15.38 11.17 9.40
C GLN A 191 14.14 10.46 9.96
N TRP A 192 13.17 10.11 9.11
CA TRP A 192 12.04 9.27 9.52
C TRP A 192 12.51 7.88 9.96
N LEU A 193 13.40 7.23 9.21
CA LEU A 193 13.96 5.93 9.59
C LEU A 193 14.64 5.98 10.97
N GLN A 194 15.49 6.98 11.21
CA GLN A 194 16.14 7.17 12.51
C GLN A 194 15.13 7.42 13.64
N TYR A 195 14.14 8.28 13.39
CA TYR A 195 13.12 8.61 14.38
C TYR A 195 12.26 7.41 14.76
N LEU A 196 11.80 6.64 13.78
CA LEU A 196 10.99 5.44 14.01
C LEU A 196 11.81 4.35 14.72
N TYR A 197 13.07 4.17 14.34
CA TYR A 197 13.97 3.23 15.01
C TYR A 197 14.24 3.62 16.47
N ALA A 198 14.46 4.91 16.76
CA ALA A 198 14.63 5.39 18.12
C ALA A 198 13.40 5.10 19.00
N LYS A 199 12.18 5.19 18.44
CA LYS A 199 10.94 4.78 19.13
C LYS A 199 10.88 3.27 19.37
N MET A 200 11.46 2.46 18.48
CA MET A 200 11.60 1.01 18.71
C MET A 200 12.58 0.74 19.86
N GLN A 201 13.77 1.33 19.83
CA GLN A 201 14.78 1.17 20.90
C GLN A 201 14.28 1.65 22.27
N ALA A 202 13.48 2.71 22.32
CA ALA A 202 12.89 3.19 23.58
C ALA A 202 11.92 2.18 24.20
N ARG A 203 11.29 1.30 23.40
CA ARG A 203 10.40 0.23 23.86
C ARG A 203 11.16 -1.07 24.12
N ASP A 204 12.19 -1.34 23.32
CA ASP A 204 13.04 -2.52 23.45
C ASP A 204 14.52 -2.10 23.49
N PRO A 205 15.08 -1.90 24.69
CA PRO A 205 16.49 -1.54 24.87
C PRO A 205 17.48 -2.63 24.45
N ALA A 206 17.03 -3.84 24.13
CA ALA A 206 17.89 -4.90 23.62
C ALA A 206 18.21 -4.72 22.13
N LEU A 207 17.49 -3.84 21.43
CA LEU A 207 17.82 -3.49 20.06
C LEU A 207 19.19 -2.79 19.99
N PRO A 208 20.06 -3.14 19.03
CA PRO A 208 21.38 -2.54 18.86
C PRO A 208 21.27 -1.06 18.51
N ALA A 209 22.39 -0.34 18.51
CA ALA A 209 22.40 1.05 18.03
C ALA A 209 22.02 1.12 16.53
N TYR A 210 21.42 2.22 16.07
CA TYR A 210 21.04 2.39 14.65
C TYR A 210 22.20 2.13 13.69
N ASP A 211 23.37 2.72 13.98
CA ASP A 211 24.56 2.55 13.16
C ASP A 211 25.12 1.12 13.21
N GLU A 212 24.91 0.41 14.32
CA GLU A 212 25.28 -1.00 14.45
C GLU A 212 24.36 -1.89 13.63
N LEU A 213 23.04 -1.69 13.71
CA LEU A 213 22.07 -2.38 12.86
C LEU A 213 22.34 -2.12 11.38
N LYS A 214 22.59 -0.85 11.01
CA LYS A 214 22.94 -0.46 9.65
C LYS A 214 24.21 -1.16 9.19
N LYS A 215 25.25 -1.21 10.02
CA LYS A 215 26.51 -1.91 9.67
C LYS A 215 26.33 -3.41 9.50
N ASN A 216 25.54 -4.06 10.37
CA ASN A 216 25.31 -5.51 10.33
C ASN A 216 24.32 -5.92 9.22
N GLY A 217 23.45 -5.00 8.79
CA GLY A 217 22.42 -5.22 7.76
C GLY A 217 21.20 -6.01 8.26
N HIS A 218 21.30 -6.66 9.42
CA HIS A 218 20.21 -7.37 10.08
C HIS A 218 20.50 -7.59 11.57
N LEU A 219 19.47 -7.96 12.32
CA LEU A 219 19.52 -8.44 13.71
C LEU A 219 18.54 -9.59 13.90
#